data_AF-A0A447V1W1-F1
#
_entry.id   AF-A0A447V1W1-F1
#
_cell.length_a   1.000
_cell.length_b   1.000
_cell.length_c   1.000
_cell.angle_alpha   90.00
_cell.angle_beta   90.00
_cell.angle_gamma   90.00
#
_symmetry.space_group_name_H-M   'P 1'
#
loop_
_entity.id
_entity.type
_entity.pdbx_description
1 polymer ?
#
loop_
_entity_poly.entity_id
_entity_poly.type
_entity_poly.pdbx_seq_one_letter_code
_entity_poly.pdbx_strand_id
1 'polypeptide(L)'
;MDSQARRRERRAAKQTEWKAANPLLVGVSAKPQRQVLTLNRKVDRVQKAAEPIRNEMATQIIKAADVHEALRNQSDKRNQRMWHNKPTREIGITCSGRQKMKGKSIPLI
;
A
#
# COMPACT_ATOMS: atom_id res chain seq x y z
N MET A 1 -31.89 32.81 26.81
CA MET A 1 -31.66 32.08 28.08
C MET A 1 -31.43 30.60 27.76
N ASP A 2 -30.17 30.14 27.80
CA ASP A 2 -29.81 28.73 27.56
C ASP A 2 -30.53 27.81 28.57
N SER A 3 -31.17 26.75 28.07
CA SER A 3 -31.90 25.78 28.90
C SER A 3 -30.96 25.04 29.86
N GLN A 4 -29.69 24.85 29.47
CA GLN A 4 -28.70 24.26 30.36
C GLN A 4 -28.23 25.21 31.46
N ALA A 5 -28.09 26.50 31.17
CA ALA A 5 -27.75 27.50 32.19
C ALA A 5 -28.78 27.48 33.35
N ARG A 6 -30.08 27.51 33.05
CA ARG A 6 -31.16 27.42 34.06
C ARG A 6 -31.14 26.11 34.85
N ARG A 7 -30.72 25.00 34.23
CA ARG A 7 -30.58 23.70 34.92
C ARG A 7 -29.36 23.67 35.83
N ARG A 8 -28.27 24.36 35.47
CA ARG A 8 -27.07 24.52 36.31
C ARG A 8 -27.38 25.38 37.54
N GLU A 9 -28.08 26.50 37.36
CA GLU A 9 -28.49 27.40 38.45
C GLU A 9 -29.34 26.68 39.50
N ARG A 10 -30.37 25.94 39.07
CA ARG A 10 -31.20 25.11 39.99
C ARG A 10 -30.41 24.05 40.76
N ARG A 11 -29.22 23.68 40.29
CA ARG A 11 -28.36 22.66 40.91
C ARG A 11 -27.11 23.24 41.55
N ALA A 12 -27.03 24.56 41.72
CA ALA A 12 -25.86 25.23 42.26
C ALA A 12 -25.44 24.66 43.62
N ALA A 13 -26.40 24.49 44.56
CA ALA A 13 -26.14 23.93 45.88
C ALA A 13 -25.52 22.51 45.84
N LYS A 14 -26.03 21.65 44.95
CA LYS A 14 -25.49 20.30 44.75
C LYS A 14 -24.09 20.34 44.15
N GLN A 15 -23.82 21.30 43.25
CA GLN A 15 -22.49 21.48 42.67
C GLN A 15 -21.49 22.04 43.69
N THR A 16 -21.91 22.92 44.59
CA THR A 16 -21.04 23.48 45.64
C THR A 16 -20.63 22.42 46.65
N GLU A 17 -21.57 21.60 47.11
CA GLU A 17 -21.29 20.46 48.01
C GLU A 17 -20.33 19.47 47.35
N TRP A 18 -20.60 19.11 46.09
CA TRP A 18 -19.74 18.19 45.35
C TRP A 18 -18.33 18.75 45.10
N LYS A 19 -18.19 20.05 44.80
CA LYS A 19 -16.89 20.71 44.64
C LYS A 19 -16.12 20.81 45.96
N ALA A 20 -16.81 21.02 47.09
CA ALA A 20 -16.19 21.02 48.40
C ALA A 20 -15.64 19.63 48.77
N ALA A 21 -16.35 18.56 48.41
CA ALA A 21 -15.91 17.18 48.60
C ALA A 21 -14.85 16.73 47.58
N ASN A 22 -14.82 17.31 46.38
CA ASN A 22 -13.94 16.92 45.27
C ASN A 22 -13.14 18.11 44.73
N PRO A 23 -12.24 18.71 45.53
CA PRO A 23 -11.54 19.94 45.16
C PRO A 23 -10.60 19.77 43.94
N LEU A 24 -10.11 18.55 43.69
CA LEU A 24 -9.17 18.24 42.60
C LEU A 24 -9.83 17.73 41.32
N LEU A 25 -11.12 17.36 41.37
CA LEU A 25 -11.84 16.77 40.24
C LEU A 25 -12.54 17.87 39.43
N VAL A 26 -11.73 18.62 38.68
CA VAL A 26 -12.21 19.60 37.70
C VAL A 26 -12.29 18.97 36.31
N GLY A 27 -13.07 19.56 35.41
CA GLY A 27 -13.19 19.06 34.03
C GLY A 27 -11.82 19.04 33.33
N VAL A 28 -11.23 17.86 33.19
CA VAL A 28 -9.93 17.67 32.53
C VAL A 28 -10.16 17.67 31.03
N SER A 29 -9.52 18.60 30.33
CA SER A 29 -9.45 18.60 28.87
C SER A 29 -8.02 18.23 28.45
N ALA A 30 -7.89 17.16 27.66
CA ALA A 30 -6.60 16.78 27.10
C ALA A 30 -6.11 17.86 26.12
N LYS A 31 -4.96 18.47 26.41
CA LYS A 31 -4.24 19.36 25.49
C LYS A 31 -2.98 18.64 24.99
N PRO A 32 -3.10 17.70 24.05
CA PRO A 32 -1.92 17.04 23.52
C PRO A 32 -1.04 18.07 22.83
N GLN A 33 0.26 18.04 23.09
CA GLN A 33 1.26 18.85 22.41
C GLN A 33 1.51 18.27 21.01
N ARG A 34 0.46 18.23 20.19
CA ARG A 34 0.54 17.78 18.80
C ARG A 34 1.47 18.73 18.08
N GLN A 35 2.44 18.19 17.35
CA GLN A 35 3.21 18.97 16.41
C GLN A 35 2.22 19.55 15.38
N VAL A 36 1.88 20.83 15.54
CA VAL A 36 1.11 21.54 14.53
C VAL A 36 2.07 21.75 13.38
N LEU A 37 1.90 21.00 12.29
CA LEU A 37 2.53 21.33 11.02
C LEU A 37 1.97 22.71 10.64
N THR A 38 2.69 23.76 11.00
CA THR A 38 2.24 25.13 10.73
C THR A 38 2.03 25.27 9.23
N LEU A 39 0.85 25.74 8.86
CA LEU A 39 0.32 25.78 7.50
C LEU A 39 1.11 26.74 6.56
N ASN A 40 2.18 27.37 7.06
CA ASN A 40 3.01 28.35 6.34
C ASN A 40 4.16 27.69 5.55
N ARG A 41 3.98 26.47 5.05
CA ARG A 41 4.87 25.95 4.01
C ARG A 41 4.40 26.49 2.66
N LYS A 42 4.93 27.64 2.24
CA LYS A 42 4.77 28.10 0.86
C LYS A 42 5.59 27.19 -0.04
N VAL A 43 4.98 26.11 -0.52
CA VAL A 43 5.60 25.21 -1.49
C VAL A 43 5.40 25.81 -2.87
N ASP A 44 6.48 26.13 -3.56
CA ASP A 44 6.40 26.44 -4.99
C ASP A 44 6.10 25.15 -5.77
N ARG A 45 4.90 25.11 -6.35
CA ARG A 45 4.42 23.95 -7.12
C ARG A 45 5.19 23.78 -8.42
N VAL A 46 5.67 24.88 -9.02
CA VAL A 46 6.42 24.83 -10.28
C VAL A 46 7.80 24.22 -10.02
N GLN A 47 8.51 24.72 -9.02
CA GLN A 47 9.81 24.17 -8.63
C GLN A 47 9.69 22.71 -8.19
N LYS A 48 8.67 22.35 -7.40
CA LYS A 48 8.45 20.96 -6.97
C LYS A 48 8.12 20.00 -8.12
N ALA A 49 7.47 20.48 -9.18
CA ALA A 49 7.22 19.68 -10.38
C ALA A 49 8.48 19.54 -11.25
N ALA A 50 9.33 20.57 -11.29
CA ALA A 50 10.61 20.54 -12.00
C ALA A 50 11.65 19.65 -11.29
N GLU A 51 11.60 19.57 -9.96
CA GLU A 51 12.45 18.74 -9.11
C GLU A 51 11.60 17.70 -8.36
N PRO A 52 11.02 16.71 -9.08
CA PRO A 52 10.30 15.65 -8.41
C PRO A 52 11.25 14.90 -7.48
N ILE A 53 10.72 14.35 -6.39
CA ILE A 53 11.51 13.51 -5.47
C ILE A 53 12.16 12.40 -6.30
N ARG A 54 13.48 12.52 -6.50
CA ARG A 54 14.25 11.58 -7.31
C ARG A 54 14.47 10.32 -6.49
N ASN A 55 13.58 9.36 -6.68
CA ASN A 55 13.82 7.99 -6.25
C ASN A 55 14.78 7.35 -7.25
N GLU A 56 16.07 7.62 -7.11
CA GLU A 56 17.12 7.10 -8.00
C GLU A 56 17.01 5.58 -8.18
N MET A 57 16.72 4.86 -7.09
CA MET A 57 16.43 3.43 -7.10
C MET A 57 15.23 3.07 -8.00
N ALA A 58 14.13 3.82 -7.96
CA ALA A 58 12.98 3.56 -8.83
C ALA A 58 13.33 3.77 -10.31
N THR A 59 14.12 4.79 -10.62
CA THR A 59 14.58 5.04 -12.00
C THR A 59 15.52 3.94 -12.51
N GLN A 60 16.37 3.39 -11.65
CA GLN A 60 17.23 2.25 -11.99
C GLN A 60 16.41 0.98 -12.23
N ILE A 61 15.39 0.72 -11.41
CA ILE A 61 14.50 -0.43 -11.58
C ILE A 61 13.76 -0.36 -12.92
N ILE A 62 13.22 0.81 -13.29
CA ILE A 62 12.52 0.99 -14.57
C ILE A 62 13.47 0.73 -15.74
N LYS A 63 14.66 1.34 -15.73
CA LYS A 63 15.67 1.12 -16.77
C LYS A 63 16.10 -0.34 -16.90
N ALA A 64 16.27 -1.04 -15.76
CA ALA A 64 16.63 -2.44 -15.75
C ALA A 64 15.49 -3.31 -16.33
N ALA A 65 14.23 -3.00 -16.01
CA ALA A 65 13.07 -3.72 -16.51
C ALA A 65 13.01 -3.69 -18.05
N ASP A 66 13.20 -2.52 -18.67
CA ASP A 66 13.18 -2.37 -20.14
C ASP A 66 14.26 -3.23 -20.83
N VAL A 67 15.48 -3.24 -20.26
CA VAL A 67 16.59 -4.04 -20.76
C VAL A 67 16.29 -5.54 -20.64
N HIS A 68 15.80 -5.98 -19.48
CA HIS A 68 15.45 -7.38 -19.26
C HIS A 68 14.28 -7.84 -20.13
N GLU A 69 13.31 -6.97 -20.42
CA GLU A 69 12.21 -7.27 -21.33
C GLU A 69 12.72 -7.52 -22.76
N ALA A 70 13.63 -6.67 -23.27
CA ALA A 70 14.23 -6.84 -24.59
C ALA A 70 15.01 -8.17 -24.70
N LEU A 71 15.84 -8.48 -23.69
CA LEU A 71 16.60 -9.73 -23.63
C LEU A 71 15.68 -10.95 -23.56
N ARG A 72 14.61 -10.87 -22.76
CA ARG A 72 13.61 -11.94 -22.64
C ARG A 72 12.91 -12.17 -23.97
N ASN A 73 12.47 -11.11 -24.64
CA ASN A 73 11.84 -11.21 -25.96
C ASN A 73 12.77 -11.85 -27.00
N GLN A 74 14.07 -11.55 -26.96
CA GLN A 74 15.04 -12.18 -27.85
C GLN A 74 15.24 -13.68 -27.54
N SER A 75 15.33 -14.02 -26.25
CA SER A 75 15.40 -15.41 -25.77
C SER A 75 14.16 -16.21 -26.16
N ASP A 76 12.97 -15.65 -25.91
CA ASP A 76 11.69 -16.28 -26.21
C ASP A 76 11.51 -16.49 -27.71
N LYS A 77 11.88 -15.52 -28.56
CA LYS A 77 11.90 -15.69 -30.02
C LYS A 77 12.83 -16.81 -30.46
N ARG A 78 14.03 -16.91 -29.87
CA ARG A 78 15.00 -17.97 -30.16
C ARG A 78 14.46 -19.33 -29.74
N ASN A 79 13.91 -19.44 -28.54
CA ASN A 79 13.36 -20.68 -27.99
C ASN A 79 12.14 -21.14 -28.78
N GLN A 80 11.22 -20.22 -29.09
CA GLN A 80 10.04 -20.50 -29.91
C GLN A 80 10.42 -21.05 -31.28
N ARG A 81 11.40 -20.41 -31.94
CA ARG A 81 11.96 -20.91 -33.19
C ARG A 81 12.54 -22.29 -32.98
N MET A 82 13.49 -22.48 -32.06
CA MET A 82 14.22 -23.74 -31.93
C MET A 82 13.36 -24.93 -31.49
N TRP A 83 12.49 -24.75 -30.50
CA TRP A 83 11.74 -25.85 -29.87
C TRP A 83 10.48 -26.25 -30.63
N HIS A 84 9.90 -25.35 -31.43
CA HIS A 84 8.64 -25.57 -32.14
C HIS A 84 8.79 -25.51 -33.66
N ASN A 85 10.01 -25.75 -34.17
CA ASN A 85 10.24 -25.89 -35.60
C ASN A 85 9.48 -27.11 -36.17
N LYS A 86 9.03 -26.97 -37.41
CA LYS A 86 8.54 -28.11 -38.19
C LYS A 86 9.69 -29.09 -38.45
N PRO A 87 9.42 -30.40 -38.53
CA PRO A 87 10.43 -31.38 -38.93
C PRO A 87 11.08 -30.97 -40.27
N THR A 88 12.42 -30.97 -40.32
CA THR A 88 13.17 -30.48 -41.49
C THR A 88 13.04 -31.37 -42.72
N ARG A 89 12.70 -32.66 -42.52
CA ARG A 89 12.56 -33.66 -43.58
C ARG A 89 11.10 -34.08 -43.72
N GLU A 90 10.70 -34.48 -44.92
CA GLU A 90 9.34 -34.96 -45.24
C GLU A 90 8.93 -36.24 -44.49
N ILE A 91 9.88 -36.89 -43.80
CA ILE A 91 9.69 -38.09 -42.99
C ILE A 91 8.88 -37.80 -41.70
N GLY A 92 8.71 -36.53 -41.32
CA GLY A 92 7.92 -36.13 -40.16
C GLY A 92 8.64 -36.31 -38.81
N ILE A 93 7.86 -36.48 -37.73
CA ILE A 93 8.38 -36.58 -36.36
C ILE A 93 9.00 -37.97 -36.14
N THR A 94 10.28 -38.02 -35.72
CA THR A 94 11.05 -39.27 -35.61
C THR A 94 10.96 -39.96 -34.25
N CYS A 95 10.25 -39.38 -33.28
CA CYS A 95 10.13 -39.89 -31.91
C CYS A 95 8.68 -39.78 -31.40
N SER A 96 8.35 -40.52 -30.34
CA SER A 96 7.01 -40.48 -29.72
C SER A 96 7.09 -40.11 -28.23
N GLY A 97 6.26 -39.16 -27.79
CA GLY A 97 6.30 -38.63 -26.43
C GLY A 97 5.84 -39.61 -25.34
N ARG A 98 5.00 -40.62 -25.69
CA ARG A 98 4.53 -41.74 -24.83
C ARG A 98 4.29 -41.41 -23.34
N GLN A 99 3.90 -40.17 -23.03
CA GLN A 99 3.74 -39.71 -21.66
C GLN A 99 2.56 -40.44 -21.02
N LYS A 100 2.80 -41.06 -19.86
CA LYS A 100 1.79 -41.78 -19.08
C LYS A 100 1.70 -41.17 -17.69
N MET A 101 0.48 -40.98 -17.20
CA MET A 101 0.21 -40.55 -15.83
C MET A 101 -0.36 -41.73 -15.03
N LYS A 102 0.08 -41.88 -13.78
CA LYS A 102 -0.46 -42.85 -12.83
C LYS A 102 -1.26 -42.12 -11.76
N GLY A 103 -2.27 -42.79 -11.23
CA GLY A 103 -3.09 -42.27 -10.15
C GLY A 103 -2.26 -42.08 -8.87
N LYS A 104 -2.73 -41.17 -8.01
CA LYS A 104 -2.19 -40.93 -6.68
C LYS A 104 -3.35 -41.02 -5.69
N SER A 105 -3.09 -41.49 -4.48
CA SER A 105 -4.04 -41.36 -3.38
C SER A 105 -3.94 -39.93 -2.84
N ILE A 106 -4.91 -39.08 -3.16
CA ILE A 106 -4.95 -37.68 -2.71
C ILE A 106 -6.12 -37.57 -1.71
N PRO A 107 -5.84 -37.41 -0.41
CA PRO A 107 -6.90 -37.25 0.58
C PRO A 107 -7.60 -35.90 0.38
N LEU A 108 -8.93 -35.91 0.54
CA LEU A 108 -9.77 -34.73 0.59
C LEU A 108 -10.26 -34.61 2.05
N ILE A 109 -9.78 -33.58 2.75
CA ILE A 109 -10.37 -33.11 4.02
C ILE A 109 -11.45 -32.08 3.66
#